data_AF-A0A967CHR8-F1
#
_entry.id   AF-A0A967CHR8-F1
#
_cell.length_a   1.000
_cell.length_b   1.000
_cell.length_c   1.000
_cell.angle_alpha   90.00
_cell.angle_beta   90.00
_cell.angle_gamma   90.00
#
_symmetry.space_group_name_H-M   'P 1'
#
loop_
_entity.id
_entity.type
_entity.pdbx_description
1 polymer ?
#
loop_
_entity_poly.entity_id
_entity_poly.type
_entity_poly.pdbx_seq_one_letter_code
_entity_poly.pdbx_strand_id
1 'polypeptide(L)'
;MISKNDPFFQPVSALELARFAGVPSFMRLPVVMQDHPRFADVDIGILGVPWDGGTTNRPGARHGPRQLRDLSTMIRAMNSATHVAPFEAVNCADMGDVPPNPVDIQDSLKRVSEFIRVLKSQNIVPMTAGGDHLVTLPILRALRDDEPLGLIQFDSHTDLFDSYFGGQKFTHGTPFRRAVEEGLVDPQRFVQIGIRGTAYNLDDINWGLEQGIRIIRIEEFFDRGIAHVMAEVREIVGHKPTYCSYDIDFVDPTYAPGTGTPEIGGPNSFQAQQVIRELAGINLIGADLVEVSPPFDAAGGTAWLGVSLMFELLCALSQAIQTR
;
A
#
# COMPACT_ATOMS: atom_id res chain seq x y z
N MET A 1 15.23 -20.10 10.64
CA MET A 1 15.26 -19.32 9.39
C MET A 1 16.66 -18.79 9.21
N ILE A 2 17.21 -18.87 8.00
CA ILE A 2 18.55 -18.34 7.70
C ILE A 2 18.37 -16.85 7.40
N SER A 3 18.87 -15.98 8.29
CA SER A 3 18.98 -14.55 8.01
C SER A 3 19.92 -14.36 6.83
N LYS A 4 19.52 -13.56 5.83
CA LYS A 4 20.39 -13.24 4.69
C LYS A 4 21.51 -12.27 5.11
N ASN A 5 21.19 -11.32 5.99
CA ASN A 5 22.08 -10.28 6.55
C ASN A 5 23.19 -9.81 5.60
N ASP A 6 22.82 -9.53 4.35
CA ASP A 6 23.75 -9.04 3.35
C ASP A 6 24.05 -7.55 3.64
N PRO A 7 25.32 -7.16 3.88
CA PRO A 7 25.67 -5.79 4.24
C PRO A 7 25.26 -4.74 3.20
N PHE A 8 25.14 -5.12 1.92
CA PHE A 8 24.73 -4.19 0.87
C PHE A 8 23.28 -3.73 1.04
N PHE A 9 22.40 -4.64 1.47
CA PHE A 9 20.96 -4.38 1.62
C PHE A 9 20.59 -3.84 3.00
N GLN A 10 21.57 -3.46 3.82
CA GLN A 10 21.33 -2.81 5.10
C GLN A 10 21.15 -1.29 4.93
N PRO A 11 20.21 -0.66 5.67
CA PRO A 11 20.09 0.79 5.66
C PRO A 11 21.32 1.43 6.31
N VAL A 12 21.71 2.62 5.85
CA VAL A 12 22.83 3.35 6.44
C VAL A 12 22.55 3.65 7.92
N SER A 13 23.46 3.21 8.79
CA SER A 13 23.33 3.42 10.24
C SER A 13 23.33 4.91 10.58
N ALA A 14 22.40 5.32 11.45
CA ALA A 14 22.36 6.68 11.97
C ALA A 14 23.52 7.00 12.93
N LEU A 15 24.24 5.96 13.39
CA LEU A 15 25.46 6.12 14.19
C LEU A 15 26.67 6.50 13.32
N GLU A 16 26.61 6.21 12.01
CA GLU A 16 27.69 6.50 11.05
C GLU A 16 27.40 7.77 10.25
N LEU A 17 26.18 7.91 9.73
CA LEU A 17 25.74 9.08 8.97
C LEU A 17 24.44 9.61 9.56
N ALA A 18 24.45 10.88 9.98
CA ALA A 18 23.27 11.56 10.53
C ALA A 18 22.06 11.47 9.59
N ARG A 19 20.86 11.34 10.15
CA ARG A 19 19.62 11.05 9.38
C ARG A 19 19.23 12.16 8.39
N PHE A 20 19.59 13.40 8.70
CA PHE A 20 19.37 14.55 7.79
C PHE A 20 20.36 14.60 6.62
N ALA A 21 21.29 13.64 6.52
CA ALA A 21 22.34 13.61 5.50
C ALA A 21 22.29 12.33 4.66
N GLY A 22 22.84 12.45 3.44
CA GLY A 22 22.79 11.42 2.40
C GLY A 22 21.67 11.68 1.39
N VAL A 23 21.64 10.91 0.31
CA VAL A 23 20.55 10.93 -0.66
C VAL A 23 19.33 10.22 -0.04
N PRO A 24 18.13 10.82 -0.04
CA PRO A 24 16.95 10.22 0.59
C PRO A 24 16.33 9.15 -0.31
N SER A 25 16.79 7.91 -0.17
CA SER A 25 16.08 6.70 -0.61
C SER A 25 15.15 6.18 0.49
N PHE A 26 14.20 5.32 0.13
CA PHE A 26 13.31 4.67 1.09
C PHE A 26 14.11 3.95 2.18
N MET A 27 13.89 4.39 3.42
CA MET A 27 14.51 3.90 4.65
C MET A 27 16.04 3.92 4.61
N ARG A 28 16.64 4.77 3.75
CA ARG A 28 18.09 4.86 3.50
C ARG A 28 18.70 3.55 2.98
N LEU A 29 17.92 2.75 2.27
CA LEU A 29 18.37 1.53 1.58
C LEU A 29 19.20 1.87 0.33
N PRO A 30 20.00 0.92 -0.19
CA PRO A 30 20.60 1.06 -1.52
C PRO A 30 19.51 1.26 -2.60
N VAL A 31 19.84 2.06 -3.61
CA VAL A 31 19.01 2.19 -4.81
C VAL A 31 19.44 1.12 -5.81
N VAL A 32 18.51 0.25 -6.20
CA VAL A 32 18.74 -0.88 -7.11
C VAL A 32 17.76 -0.81 -8.28
N MET A 33 18.20 -0.18 -9.37
CA MET A 33 17.45 -0.07 -10.63
C MET A 33 17.57 -1.35 -11.48
N GLN A 34 16.75 -1.48 -12.52
CA GLN A 34 16.67 -2.70 -13.37
C GLN A 34 18.00 -3.13 -14.02
N ASP A 35 18.90 -2.19 -14.28
CA ASP A 35 20.23 -2.43 -14.86
C ASP A 35 21.30 -2.76 -13.81
N HIS A 36 20.98 -2.70 -12.52
CA HIS A 36 21.92 -2.97 -11.45
C HIS A 36 22.25 -4.48 -11.38
N PRO A 37 23.53 -4.88 -11.23
CA PRO A 37 23.93 -6.30 -11.23
C PRO A 37 23.33 -7.13 -10.09
N ARG A 38 22.85 -6.47 -9.03
CA ARG A 38 22.19 -7.09 -7.88
C ARG A 38 20.66 -7.04 -7.92
N PHE A 39 20.05 -6.67 -9.05
CA PHE A 39 18.60 -6.54 -9.17
C PHE A 39 17.87 -7.83 -8.78
N ALA A 40 18.33 -8.98 -9.28
CA ALA A 40 17.74 -10.29 -8.99
C ALA A 40 18.01 -10.81 -7.56
N ASP A 41 18.86 -10.13 -6.77
CA ASP A 41 19.12 -10.49 -5.37
C ASP A 41 18.09 -9.89 -4.40
N VAL A 42 17.27 -8.95 -4.86
CA VAL A 42 16.25 -8.27 -4.06
C VAL A 42 15.09 -9.24 -3.79
N ASP A 43 14.61 -9.30 -2.55
CA ASP A 43 13.40 -10.05 -2.17
C ASP A 43 12.19 -9.12 -2.10
N ILE A 44 12.35 -7.92 -1.53
CA ILE A 44 11.32 -6.88 -1.45
C ILE A 44 11.81 -5.60 -2.11
N GLY A 45 11.09 -5.18 -3.14
CA GLY A 45 11.31 -3.92 -3.83
C GLY A 45 10.43 -2.82 -3.28
N ILE A 46 11.01 -1.78 -2.67
CA ILE A 46 10.28 -0.58 -2.29
C ILE A 46 10.34 0.40 -3.45
N LEU A 47 9.19 0.80 -4.00
CA LEU A 47 9.12 1.64 -5.20
C LEU A 47 8.06 2.73 -5.05
N GLY A 48 8.25 3.86 -5.73
CA GLY A 48 7.24 4.91 -5.81
C GLY A 48 6.42 4.86 -7.10
N VAL A 49 5.15 5.21 -7.03
CA VAL A 49 4.30 5.49 -8.20
C VAL A 49 3.77 6.91 -8.09
N PRO A 50 4.54 7.94 -8.48
CA PRO A 50 4.18 9.35 -8.27
C PRO A 50 3.12 9.85 -9.28
N TRP A 51 1.91 9.30 -9.20
CA TRP A 51 0.83 9.54 -10.17
C TRP A 51 -0.54 9.73 -9.50
N ASP A 52 -1.20 10.85 -9.80
CA ASP A 52 -2.53 11.19 -9.27
C ASP A 52 -3.53 11.56 -10.38
N GLY A 53 -3.41 10.89 -11.54
CA GLY A 53 -4.26 11.14 -12.71
C GLY A 53 -5.70 10.66 -12.55
N GLY A 54 -5.98 9.82 -11.56
CA GLY A 54 -7.32 9.35 -11.21
C GLY A 54 -8.05 10.24 -10.21
N THR A 55 -7.36 11.23 -9.61
CA THR A 55 -7.91 12.06 -8.56
C THR A 55 -9.01 12.98 -9.08
N THR A 56 -10.16 12.99 -8.42
CA THR A 56 -11.34 13.75 -8.87
C THR A 56 -11.58 15.07 -8.14
N ASN A 57 -10.92 15.29 -7.00
CA ASN A 57 -11.13 16.45 -6.14
C ASN A 57 -9.82 17.21 -5.84
N ARG A 58 -9.03 16.76 -4.85
CA ARG A 58 -7.82 17.46 -4.40
C ARG A 58 -6.55 16.71 -4.82
N PRO A 59 -5.84 17.13 -5.88
CA PRO A 59 -4.65 16.45 -6.37
C PRO A 59 -3.44 16.71 -5.47
N GLY A 60 -2.35 15.99 -5.68
CA GLY A 60 -1.09 16.17 -4.95
C GLY A 60 -0.42 14.86 -4.56
N ALA A 61 -1.12 13.73 -4.63
CA ALA A 61 -0.57 12.41 -4.30
C ALA A 61 0.63 12.01 -5.19
N ARG A 62 0.79 12.64 -6.37
CA ARG A 62 2.01 12.54 -7.20
C ARG A 62 3.30 12.93 -6.45
N HIS A 63 3.20 13.72 -5.39
CA HIS A 63 4.34 14.14 -4.59
C HIS A 63 4.60 13.21 -3.40
N GLY A 64 3.65 12.33 -3.06
CA GLY A 64 3.69 11.42 -1.92
C GLY A 64 4.97 10.59 -1.83
N PRO A 65 5.38 9.86 -2.88
CA PRO A 65 6.56 8.99 -2.84
C PRO A 65 7.85 9.74 -2.47
N ARG A 66 7.97 11.02 -2.87
CA ARG A 66 9.14 11.84 -2.53
C ARG A 66 9.15 12.25 -1.06
N GLN A 67 8.02 12.68 -0.51
CA GLN A 67 7.94 13.07 0.90
C GLN A 67 8.05 11.85 1.82
N LEU A 68 7.50 10.70 1.41
CA LEU A 68 7.67 9.44 2.11
C LEU A 68 9.14 9.01 2.17
N ARG A 69 9.91 9.11 1.06
CA ARG A 69 11.36 8.87 1.08
C ARG A 69 12.09 9.80 2.05
N ASP A 70 11.80 11.09 2.02
CA ASP A 70 12.46 12.07 2.89
C ASP A 70 12.24 11.77 4.37
N LEU A 71 10.98 11.52 4.77
CA LEU A 71 10.65 11.23 6.17
C LEU A 71 11.02 9.80 6.59
N SER A 72 11.21 8.89 5.64
CA SER A 72 11.71 7.53 5.92
C SER A 72 13.10 7.53 6.55
N THR A 73 13.87 8.62 6.44
CA THR A 73 15.18 8.77 7.08
C THR A 73 15.12 8.65 8.61
N MET A 74 13.93 8.80 9.22
CA MET A 74 13.71 8.61 10.65
C MET A 74 13.44 7.15 11.06
N ILE A 75 13.12 6.26 10.11
CA ILE A 75 12.85 4.84 10.37
C ILE A 75 14.13 4.12 10.82
N ARG A 76 13.98 3.15 11.73
CA ARG A 76 15.07 2.29 12.24
C ARG A 76 14.94 0.88 11.66
N ALA A 77 15.98 0.07 11.83
CA ALA A 77 16.08 -1.25 11.20
C ALA A 77 15.14 -2.32 11.79
N MET A 78 14.59 -2.12 12.99
CA MET A 78 13.81 -3.14 13.71
C MET A 78 12.55 -2.53 14.33
N ASN A 79 11.45 -3.28 14.25
CA ASN A 79 10.23 -3.01 14.97
C ASN A 79 10.39 -3.39 16.45
N SER A 80 10.41 -2.41 17.34
CA SER A 80 10.63 -2.65 18.77
C SER A 80 9.50 -3.41 19.48
N ALA A 81 8.28 -3.44 18.93
CA ALA A 81 7.15 -4.13 19.54
C ALA A 81 7.07 -5.60 19.12
N THR A 82 7.33 -5.89 17.84
CA THR A 82 7.26 -7.26 17.28
C THR A 82 8.62 -7.94 17.17
N HIS A 83 9.71 -7.18 17.35
CA HIS A 83 11.11 -7.60 17.17
C HIS A 83 11.46 -8.06 15.75
N VAL A 84 10.63 -7.72 14.76
CA VAL A 84 10.91 -8.00 13.35
C VAL A 84 11.93 -7.01 12.82
N ALA A 85 13.03 -7.52 12.26
CA ALA A 85 14.06 -6.75 11.57
C ALA A 85 14.02 -7.11 10.07
N PRO A 86 13.19 -6.44 9.24
CA PRO A 86 12.94 -6.86 7.87
C PRO A 86 14.20 -6.91 7.00
N PHE A 87 15.14 -5.97 7.21
CA PHE A 87 16.38 -5.89 6.42
C PHE A 87 17.40 -6.99 6.76
N GLU A 88 17.32 -7.58 7.96
CA GLU A 88 18.13 -8.76 8.31
C GLU A 88 17.46 -10.06 7.82
N ALA A 89 16.12 -10.04 7.75
CA ALA A 89 15.29 -11.16 7.36
C ALA A 89 15.35 -11.45 5.85
N VAL A 90 15.30 -10.40 5.03
CA VAL A 90 15.26 -10.46 3.56
C VAL A 90 15.98 -9.26 2.92
N ASN A 91 16.38 -9.38 1.67
CA ASN A 91 17.06 -8.32 0.92
C ASN A 91 16.04 -7.27 0.45
N CYS A 92 16.09 -6.07 1.01
CA CYS A 92 15.25 -4.94 0.59
C CYS A 92 16.05 -3.87 -0.14
N ALA A 93 15.46 -3.24 -1.15
CA ALA A 93 16.07 -2.10 -1.84
C ALA A 93 15.03 -1.06 -2.25
N ASP A 94 15.46 0.21 -2.40
CA ASP A 94 14.68 1.22 -3.11
C ASP A 94 14.86 1.00 -4.61
N MET A 95 13.78 0.75 -5.33
CA MET A 95 13.79 0.44 -6.76
C MET A 95 13.39 1.65 -7.61
N GLY A 96 13.46 2.84 -7.03
CA GLY A 96 13.15 4.10 -7.70
C GLY A 96 11.65 4.30 -7.91
N ASP A 97 11.30 5.10 -8.91
CA ASP A 97 9.92 5.38 -9.27
C ASP A 97 9.56 4.71 -10.59
N VAL A 98 8.32 4.24 -10.71
CA VAL A 98 7.73 4.01 -12.03
C VAL A 98 7.51 5.36 -12.69
N PRO A 99 8.08 5.65 -13.88
CA PRO A 99 7.95 6.94 -14.52
C PRO A 99 6.52 7.14 -15.06
N PRO A 100 5.71 8.04 -14.47
CA PRO A 100 4.32 8.22 -14.89
C PRO A 100 4.23 9.03 -16.19
N ASN A 101 3.08 8.95 -16.86
CA ASN A 101 2.67 9.92 -17.87
C ASN A 101 1.54 10.79 -17.28
N PRO A 102 1.84 12.00 -16.79
CA PRO A 102 0.86 12.81 -16.07
C PRO A 102 -0.26 13.36 -16.96
N VAL A 103 -0.17 13.19 -18.29
CA VAL A 103 -1.19 13.64 -19.25
C VAL A 103 -1.97 12.50 -19.89
N ASP A 104 -1.57 11.25 -19.67
CA ASP A 104 -2.21 10.06 -20.23
C ASP A 104 -2.36 8.97 -19.17
N ILE A 105 -3.61 8.76 -18.75
CA ILE A 105 -3.97 7.76 -17.74
C ILE A 105 -3.68 6.35 -18.26
N GLN A 106 -3.96 6.06 -19.54
CA GLN A 106 -3.76 4.71 -20.08
C GLN A 106 -2.29 4.36 -20.19
N ASP A 107 -1.45 5.31 -20.62
CA ASP A 107 0.00 5.12 -20.65
C ASP A 107 0.57 4.91 -19.24
N SER A 108 0.11 5.68 -18.24
CA SER A 108 0.52 5.47 -16.84
C SER A 108 0.13 4.09 -16.31
N LEU A 109 -1.11 3.66 -16.52
CA LEU A 109 -1.58 2.31 -16.15
C LEU A 109 -0.71 1.21 -16.79
N LYS A 110 -0.36 1.37 -18.07
CA LYS A 110 0.49 0.43 -18.79
C LYS A 110 1.90 0.36 -18.17
N ARG A 111 2.53 1.50 -17.94
CA ARG A 111 3.90 1.58 -17.40
C ARG A 111 4.01 0.98 -16.01
N VAL A 112 3.04 1.24 -15.14
CA VAL A 112 2.98 0.63 -13.80
C VAL A 112 2.86 -0.89 -13.93
N SER A 113 1.94 -1.37 -14.77
CA SER A 113 1.78 -2.82 -14.98
C SER A 113 3.06 -3.48 -15.51
N GLU A 114 3.75 -2.84 -16.46
CA GLU A 114 4.99 -3.36 -17.04
C GLU A 114 6.13 -3.41 -16.01
N PHE A 115 6.29 -2.37 -15.20
CA PHE A 115 7.31 -2.36 -14.15
C PHE A 115 7.09 -3.46 -13.11
N ILE A 116 5.85 -3.63 -12.64
CA ILE A 116 5.52 -4.68 -11.68
C ILE A 116 5.70 -6.09 -12.27
N ARG A 117 5.44 -6.29 -13.58
CA ARG A 117 5.72 -7.57 -14.25
C ARG A 117 7.22 -7.89 -14.26
N VAL A 118 8.10 -6.89 -14.41
CA VAL A 118 9.54 -7.09 -14.31
C VAL A 118 9.91 -7.58 -12.90
N LEU A 119 9.39 -6.92 -11.85
CA LEU A 119 9.62 -7.34 -10.46
C LEU A 119 9.15 -8.78 -10.23
N LYS A 120 7.90 -9.08 -10.61
CA LYS A 120 7.33 -10.42 -10.51
C LYS A 120 8.17 -11.47 -11.24
N SER A 121 8.70 -11.17 -12.43
CA SER A 121 9.54 -12.12 -13.19
C SER A 121 10.83 -12.51 -12.47
N GLN A 122 11.28 -11.69 -11.52
CA GLN A 122 12.45 -11.93 -10.67
C GLN A 122 12.06 -12.41 -9.27
N ASN A 123 10.77 -12.72 -9.02
CA ASN A 123 10.23 -13.04 -7.69
C ASN A 123 10.41 -11.93 -6.64
N ILE A 124 10.52 -10.68 -7.08
CA ILE A 124 10.61 -9.51 -6.19
C ILE A 124 9.21 -9.10 -5.76
N VAL A 125 8.96 -9.09 -4.46
CA VAL A 125 7.68 -8.66 -3.85
C VAL A 125 7.61 -7.13 -3.80
N PRO A 126 6.58 -6.48 -4.39
CA PRO A 126 6.47 -5.03 -4.37
C PRO A 126 5.90 -4.49 -3.05
N MET A 127 6.57 -3.47 -2.50
CA MET A 127 6.05 -2.57 -1.46
C MET A 127 5.95 -1.17 -2.06
N THR A 128 4.76 -0.79 -2.51
CA THR A 128 4.58 0.42 -3.32
C THR A 128 4.20 1.63 -2.46
N ALA A 129 4.81 2.77 -2.72
CA ALA A 129 4.42 4.06 -2.20
C ALA A 129 3.69 4.87 -3.27
N GLY A 130 2.49 5.28 -2.92
CA GLY A 130 1.84 6.47 -3.43
C GLY A 130 1.34 6.41 -4.85
N GLY A 131 0.98 7.63 -5.26
CA GLY A 131 -0.09 7.92 -6.18
C GLY A 131 -1.45 7.87 -5.50
N ASP A 132 -2.47 8.31 -6.23
CA ASP A 132 -3.85 8.09 -5.81
C ASP A 132 -4.21 6.60 -5.91
N HIS A 133 -5.36 6.19 -5.38
CA HIS A 133 -5.69 4.76 -5.27
C HIS A 133 -5.80 4.03 -6.63
N LEU A 134 -5.89 4.75 -7.76
CA LEU A 134 -5.90 4.14 -9.09
C LEU A 134 -4.60 3.37 -9.39
N VAL A 135 -3.50 3.67 -8.72
CA VAL A 135 -2.22 2.96 -8.86
C VAL A 135 -2.31 1.47 -8.54
N THR A 136 -3.25 1.06 -7.69
CA THR A 136 -3.38 -0.33 -7.26
C THR A 136 -3.90 -1.22 -8.39
N LEU A 137 -4.80 -0.71 -9.25
CA LEU A 137 -5.33 -1.46 -10.39
C LEU A 137 -4.24 -2.06 -11.32
N PRO A 138 -3.29 -1.28 -11.88
CA PRO A 138 -2.23 -1.82 -12.72
C PRO A 138 -1.25 -2.74 -11.96
N ILE A 139 -1.07 -2.55 -10.65
CA ILE A 139 -0.29 -3.47 -9.81
C ILE A 139 -0.99 -4.84 -9.76
N LEU A 140 -2.29 -4.87 -9.47
CA LEU A 140 -3.08 -6.11 -9.45
C LEU A 140 -3.09 -6.81 -10.82
N ARG A 141 -3.20 -6.05 -11.92
CA ARG A 141 -3.12 -6.58 -13.29
C ARG A 141 -1.80 -7.29 -13.59
N ALA A 142 -0.72 -6.87 -12.93
CA ALA A 142 0.61 -7.46 -13.10
C ALA A 142 0.87 -8.63 -12.14
N LEU A 143 0.34 -8.55 -10.90
CA LEU A 143 0.56 -9.55 -9.87
C LEU A 143 -0.32 -10.80 -10.01
N ARG A 144 -1.52 -10.68 -10.57
CA ARG A 144 -2.40 -11.83 -10.81
C ARG A 144 -1.70 -12.90 -11.66
N ASP A 145 -1.80 -14.16 -11.25
CA ASP A 145 -1.46 -15.35 -12.05
C ASP A 145 -2.73 -15.88 -12.74
N ASP A 146 -2.89 -17.20 -12.89
CA ASP A 146 -4.11 -17.80 -13.41
C ASP A 146 -5.30 -17.59 -12.46
N GLU A 147 -5.04 -17.67 -11.15
CA GLU A 147 -6.03 -17.52 -10.09
C GLU A 147 -6.14 -16.06 -9.59
N PRO A 148 -7.35 -15.61 -9.20
CA PRO A 148 -7.55 -14.30 -8.61
C PRO A 148 -6.94 -14.17 -7.20
N LEU A 149 -6.47 -12.97 -6.88
CA LEU A 149 -5.85 -12.63 -5.60
C LEU A 149 -6.89 -12.41 -4.49
N GLY A 150 -6.47 -12.58 -3.24
CA GLY A 150 -7.20 -12.05 -2.10
C GLY A 150 -6.84 -10.57 -1.95
N LEU A 151 -7.72 -9.78 -1.35
CA LEU A 151 -7.49 -8.35 -1.15
C LEU A 151 -7.93 -7.92 0.24
N ILE A 152 -7.05 -7.22 0.94
CA ILE A 152 -7.36 -6.50 2.17
C ILE A 152 -7.21 -5.02 1.86
N GLN A 153 -8.27 -4.25 2.02
CA GLN A 153 -8.29 -2.81 1.79
C GLN A 153 -8.61 -2.08 3.09
N PHE A 154 -7.68 -1.24 3.54
CA PHE A 154 -7.92 -0.28 4.63
C PHE A 154 -8.17 1.08 4.00
N ASP A 155 -9.36 1.62 4.21
CA ASP A 155 -9.83 2.80 3.47
C ASP A 155 -11.02 3.45 4.18
N SER A 156 -11.25 4.73 3.92
CA SER A 156 -12.52 5.38 4.24
C SER A 156 -13.59 5.22 3.15
N HIS A 157 -13.20 4.87 1.92
CA HIS A 157 -14.04 4.72 0.74
C HIS A 157 -14.03 3.28 0.20
N THR A 158 -15.09 2.91 -0.53
CA THR A 158 -15.16 1.58 -1.14
C THR A 158 -14.33 1.50 -2.42
N ASP A 159 -14.19 2.59 -3.16
CA ASP A 159 -13.55 2.60 -4.48
C ASP A 159 -14.16 1.58 -5.47
N LEU A 160 -15.47 1.35 -5.31
CA LEU A 160 -16.30 0.45 -6.11
C LEU A 160 -17.26 1.19 -7.07
N PHE A 161 -17.10 2.50 -7.27
CA PHE A 161 -17.93 3.23 -8.22
C PHE A 161 -17.72 2.72 -9.65
N ASP A 162 -18.78 2.83 -10.46
CA ASP A 162 -18.69 2.43 -11.86
C ASP A 162 -17.97 3.46 -12.73
N SER A 163 -18.37 4.71 -12.65
CA SER A 163 -17.78 5.75 -13.47
C SER A 163 -18.03 7.15 -12.92
N TYR A 164 -17.22 8.10 -13.37
CA TYR A 164 -17.36 9.51 -13.06
C TYR A 164 -17.56 10.33 -14.35
N PHE A 165 -18.13 11.53 -14.22
CA PHE A 165 -18.15 12.59 -15.25
C PHE A 165 -18.50 12.11 -16.67
N GLY A 166 -19.61 11.39 -16.83
CA GLY A 166 -20.07 10.95 -18.15
C GLY A 166 -19.41 9.67 -18.66
N GLY A 167 -18.96 8.80 -17.76
CA GLY A 167 -18.53 7.43 -18.10
C GLY A 167 -17.03 7.17 -17.97
N GLN A 168 -16.26 8.05 -17.33
CA GLN A 168 -14.84 7.82 -17.07
C GLN A 168 -14.65 6.68 -16.08
N LYS A 169 -14.02 5.60 -16.55
CA LYS A 169 -13.89 4.31 -15.83
C LYS A 169 -12.66 4.21 -14.94
N PHE A 170 -11.72 5.16 -15.04
CA PHE A 170 -10.43 5.12 -14.36
C PHE A 170 -10.26 6.40 -13.54
N THR A 171 -10.71 6.33 -12.30
CA THR A 171 -10.44 7.33 -11.26
C THR A 171 -9.95 6.60 -10.02
N HIS A 172 -9.49 7.35 -9.01
CA HIS A 172 -9.15 6.75 -7.73
C HIS A 172 -10.34 6.07 -7.04
N GLY A 173 -11.59 6.45 -7.35
CA GLY A 173 -12.80 5.80 -6.81
C GLY A 173 -13.32 4.58 -7.59
N THR A 174 -12.61 4.10 -8.61
CA THR A 174 -13.02 2.92 -9.41
C THR A 174 -12.06 1.72 -9.46
N PRO A 175 -10.85 1.70 -8.86
CA PRO A 175 -9.85 0.66 -9.12
C PRO A 175 -10.36 -0.74 -8.76
N PHE A 176 -11.08 -0.90 -7.65
CA PHE A 176 -11.44 -2.23 -7.17
C PHE A 176 -12.66 -2.81 -7.87
N ARG A 177 -13.57 -1.97 -8.37
CA ARG A 177 -14.61 -2.45 -9.29
C ARG A 177 -14.00 -3.01 -10.56
N ARG A 178 -13.00 -2.31 -11.14
CA ARG A 178 -12.26 -2.82 -12.30
C ARG A 178 -11.52 -4.11 -11.97
N ALA A 179 -10.89 -4.18 -10.81
CA ALA A 179 -10.17 -5.39 -10.39
C ALA A 179 -11.08 -6.62 -10.28
N VAL A 180 -12.31 -6.45 -9.78
CA VAL A 180 -13.31 -7.53 -9.73
C VAL A 180 -13.82 -7.87 -11.14
N GLU A 181 -14.22 -6.89 -11.94
CA GLU A 181 -14.71 -7.11 -13.31
C GLU A 181 -13.65 -7.77 -14.23
N GLU A 182 -12.37 -7.47 -14.01
CA GLU A 182 -11.23 -8.06 -14.75
C GLU A 182 -10.78 -9.42 -14.17
N GLY A 183 -11.41 -9.91 -13.10
CA GLY A 183 -11.07 -11.18 -12.45
C GLY A 183 -9.67 -11.19 -11.82
N LEU A 184 -9.17 -10.03 -11.38
CA LEU A 184 -7.86 -9.88 -10.75
C LEU A 184 -7.91 -10.27 -9.27
N VAL A 185 -9.04 -10.01 -8.62
CA VAL A 185 -9.30 -10.31 -7.21
C VAL A 185 -10.55 -11.17 -7.08
N ASP A 186 -10.55 -12.03 -6.07
CA ASP A 186 -11.69 -12.88 -5.71
C ASP A 186 -12.56 -12.09 -4.73
N PRO A 187 -13.80 -11.69 -5.10
CA PRO A 187 -14.69 -10.95 -4.21
C PRO A 187 -14.93 -11.65 -2.87
N GLN A 188 -14.94 -12.98 -2.84
CA GLN A 188 -15.16 -13.75 -1.61
C GLN A 188 -13.92 -13.76 -0.69
N ARG A 189 -12.77 -13.31 -1.19
CA ARG A 189 -11.54 -13.09 -0.42
C ARG A 189 -11.12 -11.61 -0.44
N PHE A 190 -12.09 -10.72 -0.60
CA PHE A 190 -11.90 -9.28 -0.58
C PHE A 190 -12.60 -8.69 0.66
N VAL A 191 -11.82 -8.11 1.57
CA VAL A 191 -12.31 -7.43 2.76
C VAL A 191 -11.93 -5.95 2.73
N GLN A 192 -12.92 -5.08 2.91
CA GLN A 192 -12.76 -3.63 3.08
C GLN A 192 -12.98 -3.26 4.55
N ILE A 193 -12.16 -2.38 5.10
CA ILE A 193 -12.17 -2.03 6.52
C ILE A 193 -12.05 -0.51 6.66
N GLY A 194 -13.00 0.10 7.38
CA GLY A 194 -12.96 1.54 7.73
C GLY A 194 -13.91 2.44 6.95
N ILE A 195 -14.76 1.86 6.10
CA ILE A 195 -15.69 2.57 5.21
C ILE A 195 -16.60 3.50 6.01
N ARG A 196 -16.62 4.79 5.66
CA ARG A 196 -17.35 5.85 6.36
C ARG A 196 -17.61 7.07 5.47
N GLY A 197 -18.10 8.15 6.07
CA GLY A 197 -18.37 9.40 5.38
C GLY A 197 -19.79 9.53 4.84
N THR A 198 -20.07 10.68 4.24
CA THR A 198 -21.36 10.93 3.58
C THR A 198 -21.39 10.28 2.20
N ALA A 199 -22.50 9.65 1.83
CA ALA A 199 -22.62 8.96 0.55
C ALA A 199 -23.61 9.65 -0.40
N TYR A 200 -23.34 9.58 -1.72
CA TYR A 200 -24.30 10.00 -2.75
C TYR A 200 -25.54 9.09 -2.77
N ASN A 201 -25.31 7.80 -2.65
CA ASN A 201 -26.28 6.71 -2.54
C ASN A 201 -25.55 5.49 -1.95
N LEU A 202 -26.12 4.28 -2.06
CA LEU A 202 -25.51 3.04 -1.57
C LEU A 202 -25.16 2.07 -2.70
N ASP A 203 -25.10 2.52 -3.95
CA ASP A 203 -24.99 1.63 -5.11
C ASP A 203 -23.64 0.90 -5.14
N ASP A 204 -22.56 1.56 -4.75
CA ASP A 204 -21.21 0.99 -4.62
C ASP A 204 -21.14 -0.08 -3.53
N ILE A 205 -21.73 0.19 -2.35
CA ILE A 205 -21.83 -0.76 -1.24
C ILE A 205 -22.69 -1.97 -1.66
N ASN A 206 -23.89 -1.73 -2.19
CA ASN A 206 -24.80 -2.79 -2.62
C ASN A 206 -24.16 -3.65 -3.69
N TRP A 207 -23.51 -3.04 -4.67
CA TRP A 207 -22.78 -3.77 -5.71
C TRP A 207 -21.67 -4.64 -5.11
N GLY A 208 -20.87 -4.11 -4.17
CA GLY A 208 -19.82 -4.88 -3.50
C GLY A 208 -20.36 -6.10 -2.74
N LEU A 209 -21.44 -5.91 -1.98
CA LEU A 209 -22.13 -6.99 -1.27
C LEU A 209 -22.70 -8.04 -2.23
N GLU A 210 -23.27 -7.63 -3.37
CA GLU A 210 -23.75 -8.52 -4.43
C GLU A 210 -22.63 -9.36 -5.07
N GLN A 211 -21.41 -8.80 -5.17
CA GLN A 211 -20.26 -9.57 -5.63
C GLN A 211 -19.73 -10.55 -4.57
N GLY A 212 -20.08 -10.35 -3.29
CA GLY A 212 -19.58 -11.14 -2.16
C GLY A 212 -18.41 -10.51 -1.40
N ILE A 213 -18.13 -9.21 -1.62
CA ILE A 213 -17.11 -8.46 -0.88
C ILE A 213 -17.57 -8.28 0.57
N ARG A 214 -16.66 -8.51 1.51
CA ARG A 214 -16.91 -8.21 2.93
C ARG A 214 -16.58 -6.76 3.23
N ILE A 215 -17.60 -5.94 3.48
CA ILE A 215 -17.44 -4.52 3.80
C ILE A 215 -17.63 -4.31 5.31
N ILE A 216 -16.57 -3.94 6.02
CA ILE A 216 -16.57 -3.62 7.46
C ILE A 216 -16.54 -2.09 7.60
N ARG A 217 -17.71 -1.52 7.88
CA ARG A 217 -17.86 -0.07 8.10
C ARG A 217 -17.20 0.36 9.40
N ILE A 218 -16.90 1.65 9.52
CA ILE A 218 -16.15 2.18 10.67
C ILE A 218 -16.87 1.94 12.01
N GLU A 219 -18.20 1.99 12.04
CA GLU A 219 -18.98 1.76 13.25
C GLU A 219 -18.82 0.31 13.73
N GLU A 220 -18.92 -0.64 12.80
CA GLU A 220 -18.70 -2.06 13.08
C GLU A 220 -17.26 -2.32 13.52
N PHE A 221 -16.28 -1.68 12.88
CA PHE A 221 -14.86 -1.82 13.23
C PHE A 221 -14.60 -1.40 14.68
N PHE A 222 -15.16 -0.27 15.12
CA PHE A 222 -15.01 0.19 16.50
C PHE A 222 -15.82 -0.64 17.50
N ASP A 223 -17.04 -1.06 17.17
CA ASP A 223 -17.87 -1.86 18.06
C ASP A 223 -17.26 -3.24 18.34
N ARG A 224 -16.69 -3.89 17.31
CA ARG A 224 -16.09 -5.23 17.42
C ARG A 224 -14.64 -5.19 17.92
N GLY A 225 -13.92 -4.12 17.62
CA GLY A 225 -12.51 -3.96 17.93
C GLY A 225 -11.58 -4.73 16.98
N ILE A 226 -10.32 -4.28 16.94
CA ILE A 226 -9.30 -4.71 15.98
C ILE A 226 -9.09 -6.23 15.98
N ALA A 227 -8.88 -6.85 17.16
CA ALA A 227 -8.55 -8.26 17.24
C ALA A 227 -9.65 -9.16 16.63
N HIS A 228 -10.92 -8.83 16.85
CA HIS A 228 -12.04 -9.61 16.33
C HIS A 228 -12.24 -9.39 14.82
N VAL A 229 -12.11 -8.15 14.35
CA VAL A 229 -12.17 -7.83 12.92
C VAL A 229 -11.04 -8.53 12.17
N MET A 230 -9.81 -8.42 12.66
CA MET A 230 -8.65 -8.99 11.97
C MET A 230 -8.61 -10.53 12.02
N ALA A 231 -9.25 -11.16 13.01
CA ALA A 231 -9.49 -12.60 13.00
C ALA A 231 -10.41 -13.03 11.84
N GLU A 232 -11.53 -12.32 11.62
CA GLU A 232 -12.41 -12.57 10.46
C GLU A 232 -11.69 -12.32 9.14
N VAL A 233 -10.90 -11.23 9.04
CA VAL A 233 -10.09 -10.94 7.84
C VAL A 233 -9.19 -12.13 7.49
N ARG A 234 -8.51 -12.71 8.49
CA ARG A 234 -7.65 -13.88 8.30
C ARG A 234 -8.42 -15.11 7.82
N GLU A 235 -9.61 -15.35 8.36
CA GLU A 235 -10.47 -16.45 7.93
C GLU A 235 -10.90 -16.29 6.47
N ILE A 236 -11.29 -15.08 6.07
CA ILE A 236 -11.74 -14.76 4.71
C ILE A 236 -10.60 -14.93 3.69
N VAL A 237 -9.44 -14.33 3.94
CA VAL A 237 -8.33 -14.40 2.96
C VAL A 237 -7.65 -15.77 2.95
N GLY A 238 -7.69 -16.49 4.06
CA GLY A 238 -7.09 -17.82 4.22
C GLY A 238 -5.59 -17.83 3.95
N HIS A 239 -5.11 -18.89 3.28
CA HIS A 239 -3.67 -19.13 3.03
C HIS A 239 -3.23 -18.85 1.59
N LYS A 240 -4.16 -18.57 0.67
CA LYS A 240 -3.82 -18.28 -0.74
C LYS A 240 -3.22 -16.87 -0.87
N PRO A 241 -2.54 -16.55 -1.99
CA PRO A 241 -1.97 -15.23 -2.24
C PRO A 241 -2.96 -14.08 -1.99
N THR A 242 -2.50 -13.08 -1.25
CA THR A 242 -3.30 -11.92 -0.85
C THR A 242 -2.48 -10.64 -1.02
N TYR A 243 -3.11 -9.58 -1.49
CA TYR A 243 -2.54 -8.24 -1.58
C TYR A 243 -3.15 -7.34 -0.50
N CYS A 244 -2.35 -6.44 0.08
CA CYS A 244 -2.83 -5.45 1.04
C CYS A 244 -2.72 -4.06 0.44
N SER A 245 -3.85 -3.37 0.28
CA SER A 245 -3.87 -1.97 -0.11
C SER A 245 -4.25 -1.10 1.07
N TYR A 246 -3.42 -0.10 1.38
CA TYR A 246 -3.59 0.74 2.55
C TYR A 246 -3.73 2.21 2.15
N ASP A 247 -4.94 2.73 2.16
CA ASP A 247 -5.19 4.16 2.01
C ASP A 247 -4.85 4.89 3.31
N ILE A 248 -4.12 6.00 3.22
CA ILE A 248 -3.80 6.83 4.38
C ILE A 248 -5.05 7.50 4.98
N ASP A 249 -6.10 7.71 4.17
CA ASP A 249 -7.38 8.28 4.58
C ASP A 249 -8.26 7.32 5.40
N PHE A 250 -7.88 6.04 5.49
CA PHE A 250 -8.39 5.14 6.52
C PHE A 250 -8.26 5.79 7.91
N VAL A 251 -7.14 6.48 8.16
CA VAL A 251 -6.81 7.13 9.44
C VAL A 251 -7.52 8.48 9.56
N ASP A 252 -7.95 8.84 10.77
CA ASP A 252 -8.60 10.13 10.99
C ASP A 252 -7.74 11.33 10.53
N PRO A 253 -8.33 12.37 9.92
CA PRO A 253 -7.62 13.57 9.45
C PRO A 253 -6.86 14.32 10.54
N THR A 254 -7.16 14.09 11.83
CA THR A 254 -6.35 14.57 12.95
C THR A 254 -4.90 14.06 12.88
N TYR A 255 -4.69 12.86 12.34
CA TYR A 255 -3.38 12.21 12.20
C TYR A 255 -2.89 12.16 10.75
N ALA A 256 -3.80 12.13 9.78
CA ALA A 256 -3.51 12.08 8.34
C ALA A 256 -4.19 13.23 7.56
N PRO A 257 -3.89 14.51 7.87
CA PRO A 257 -4.54 15.65 7.18
C PRO A 257 -4.18 15.74 5.67
N GLY A 258 -3.03 15.19 5.29
CA GLY A 258 -2.44 15.25 3.97
C GLY A 258 -2.92 14.16 3.02
N THR A 259 -4.22 14.13 2.73
CA THR A 259 -4.84 13.22 1.76
C THR A 259 -5.82 13.95 0.83
N GLY A 260 -6.21 13.36 -0.30
CA GLY A 260 -7.17 13.94 -1.25
C GLY A 260 -8.58 14.08 -0.68
N THR A 261 -9.08 13.07 0.02
CA THR A 261 -10.50 12.88 0.40
C THR A 261 -10.66 12.52 1.89
N PRO A 262 -10.39 13.45 2.83
CA PRO A 262 -10.39 13.15 4.25
C PRO A 262 -11.81 12.95 4.79
N GLU A 263 -12.04 11.80 5.44
CA GLU A 263 -13.28 11.54 6.17
C GLU A 263 -13.03 11.51 7.68
N ILE A 264 -13.77 12.30 8.46
CA ILE A 264 -13.64 12.35 9.92
C ILE A 264 -14.12 11.06 10.60
N GLY A 265 -13.74 10.86 11.86
CA GLY A 265 -14.18 9.72 12.67
C GLY A 265 -13.44 8.42 12.34
N GLY A 266 -12.21 8.53 11.83
CA GLY A 266 -11.35 7.38 11.54
C GLY A 266 -10.59 6.87 12.77
N PRO A 267 -9.81 5.79 12.63
CA PRO A 267 -8.93 5.31 13.69
C PRO A 267 -7.77 6.28 13.94
N ASN A 268 -7.18 6.20 15.13
CA ASN A 268 -5.95 6.92 15.43
C ASN A 268 -4.71 6.21 14.87
N SER A 269 -3.55 6.88 14.92
CA SER A 269 -2.28 6.34 14.40
C SER A 269 -1.85 5.02 15.07
N PHE A 270 -2.18 4.79 16.34
CA PHE A 270 -1.83 3.54 17.02
C PHE A 270 -2.71 2.38 16.52
N GLN A 271 -4.01 2.60 16.36
CA GLN A 271 -4.94 1.61 15.80
C GLN A 271 -4.56 1.25 14.36
N ALA A 272 -4.10 2.23 13.57
CA ALA A 272 -3.55 2.02 12.23
C ALA A 272 -2.34 1.06 12.24
N GLN A 273 -1.42 1.19 13.20
CA GLN A 273 -0.31 0.22 13.35
C GLN A 273 -0.80 -1.16 13.78
N GLN A 274 -1.78 -1.22 14.69
CA GLN A 274 -2.30 -2.48 15.23
C GLN A 274 -2.92 -3.36 14.13
N VAL A 275 -3.74 -2.78 13.25
CA VAL A 275 -4.37 -3.57 12.15
C VAL A 275 -3.33 -4.17 11.21
N ILE A 276 -2.23 -3.46 10.92
CA ILE A 276 -1.15 -3.98 10.06
C ILE A 276 -0.40 -5.11 10.76
N ARG A 277 -0.13 -5.00 12.07
CA ARG A 277 0.55 -6.07 12.83
C ARG A 277 -0.25 -7.36 12.86
N GLU A 278 -1.58 -7.27 12.85
CA GLU A 278 -2.46 -8.44 12.75
C GLU A 278 -2.42 -9.11 11.36
N LEU A 279 -1.75 -8.54 10.36
CA LEU A 279 -1.50 -9.20 9.07
C LEU A 279 -0.37 -10.25 9.14
N ALA A 280 0.36 -10.34 10.25
CA ALA A 280 1.41 -11.34 10.43
C ALA A 280 0.88 -12.76 10.14
N GLY A 281 1.63 -13.53 9.35
CA GLY A 281 1.25 -14.89 8.94
C GLY A 281 0.23 -15.00 7.81
N ILE A 282 -0.26 -13.88 7.26
CA ILE A 282 -1.02 -13.89 5.99
C ILE A 282 -0.02 -14.04 4.84
N ASN A 283 -0.39 -14.81 3.80
CA ASN A 283 0.41 -14.96 2.58
C ASN A 283 0.33 -13.69 1.71
N LEU A 284 0.94 -12.61 2.20
CA LEU A 284 1.01 -11.34 1.48
C LEU A 284 2.01 -11.43 0.34
N ILE A 285 1.57 -11.10 -0.88
CA ILE A 285 2.41 -11.10 -2.10
C ILE A 285 2.82 -9.71 -2.59
N GLY A 286 2.38 -8.68 -1.87
CA GLY A 286 2.69 -7.28 -2.12
C GLY A 286 1.79 -6.41 -1.26
N ALA A 287 2.17 -5.15 -1.14
CA ALA A 287 1.34 -4.15 -0.50
C ALA A 287 1.59 -2.75 -1.07
N ASP A 288 0.64 -1.85 -0.87
CA ASP A 288 0.82 -0.42 -1.13
C ASP A 288 0.36 0.47 0.04
N LEU A 289 0.91 1.68 0.08
CA LEU A 289 0.41 2.80 0.87
C LEU A 289 0.13 3.97 -0.07
N VAL A 290 -1.13 4.39 -0.20
CA VAL A 290 -1.58 5.37 -1.21
C VAL A 290 -2.12 6.67 -0.60
N GLU A 291 -2.47 7.62 -1.46
CA GLU A 291 -3.16 8.89 -1.16
C GLU A 291 -2.44 9.90 -0.25
N VAL A 292 -1.18 9.65 0.12
CA VAL A 292 -0.36 10.68 0.77
C VAL A 292 -0.17 11.86 -0.18
N SER A 293 -0.74 13.01 0.18
CA SER A 293 -0.80 14.24 -0.61
C SER A 293 -0.06 15.40 0.10
N PRO A 294 1.25 15.57 -0.17
CA PRO A 294 2.09 16.58 0.46
C PRO A 294 1.57 18.03 0.42
N PRO A 295 0.88 18.52 -0.62
CA PRO A 295 0.31 19.87 -0.61
C PRO A 295 -0.67 20.13 0.55
N PHE A 296 -1.23 19.07 1.13
CA PHE A 296 -2.12 19.13 2.29
C PHE A 296 -1.45 18.65 3.60
N ASP A 297 -0.14 18.39 3.57
CA ASP A 297 0.66 17.91 4.71
C ASP A 297 1.74 18.92 5.12
N ALA A 298 1.33 20.13 5.52
CA ALA A 298 2.25 21.24 5.77
C ALA A 298 3.37 20.92 6.79
N ALA A 299 3.10 20.05 7.76
CA ALA A 299 4.06 19.64 8.79
C ALA A 299 4.79 18.31 8.48
N GLY A 300 4.44 17.63 7.38
CA GLY A 300 4.96 16.29 7.08
C GLY A 300 4.41 15.18 7.99
N GLY A 301 3.34 15.43 8.75
CA GLY A 301 2.81 14.46 9.71
C GLY A 301 2.21 13.24 9.02
N THR A 302 1.54 13.45 7.90
CA THR A 302 0.88 12.39 7.12
C THR A 302 1.91 11.50 6.45
N ALA A 303 2.96 12.09 5.85
CA ALA A 303 4.03 11.31 5.26
C ALA A 303 4.88 10.58 6.33
N TRP A 304 5.06 11.15 7.53
CA TRP A 304 5.69 10.43 8.64
C TRP A 304 4.86 9.22 9.09
N LEU A 305 3.55 9.42 9.26
CA LEU A 305 2.63 8.32 9.56
C LEU A 305 2.66 7.27 8.46
N GLY A 306 2.51 7.69 7.20
CA GLY A 306 2.52 6.81 6.03
C GLY A 306 3.76 5.93 5.97
N VAL A 307 4.96 6.51 6.10
CA VAL A 307 6.18 5.69 6.04
C VAL A 307 6.38 4.80 7.27
N SER A 308 5.81 5.18 8.42
CA SER A 308 5.75 4.32 9.60
C SER A 308 4.85 3.10 9.36
N LEU A 309 3.70 3.29 8.71
CA LEU A 309 2.80 2.20 8.31
C LEU A 309 3.43 1.33 7.21
N MET A 310 4.14 1.92 6.24
CA MET A 310 4.93 1.16 5.26
C MET A 310 5.97 0.26 5.94
N PHE A 311 6.61 0.71 7.02
CA PHE A 311 7.55 -0.12 7.78
C PHE A 311 6.86 -1.29 8.50
N GLU A 312 5.66 -1.08 9.05
CA GLU A 312 4.85 -2.17 9.61
C GLU A 312 4.44 -3.19 8.51
N LEU A 313 4.02 -2.72 7.34
CA LEU A 313 3.71 -3.57 6.18
C LEU A 313 4.94 -4.34 5.70
N LEU A 314 6.10 -3.69 5.65
CA LEU A 314 7.37 -4.32 5.30
C LEU A 314 7.73 -5.45 6.28
N CYS A 315 7.48 -5.26 7.58
CA CYS A 315 7.65 -6.32 8.57
C CYS A 315 6.74 -7.53 8.25
N ALA A 316 5.45 -7.29 7.98
CA ALA A 316 4.50 -8.36 7.63
C ALA A 316 4.90 -9.09 6.32
N LEU A 317 5.33 -8.35 5.29
CA LEU A 317 5.82 -8.91 4.03
C LEU A 317 7.07 -9.77 4.24
N SER A 318 8.03 -9.30 5.05
CA SER A 318 9.25 -10.07 5.34
C SER A 318 8.94 -11.40 6.01
N GLN A 319 7.98 -11.42 6.95
CA GLN A 319 7.51 -12.65 7.58
C GLN A 319 6.81 -13.58 6.59
N ALA A 320 5.97 -13.04 5.71
CA ALA A 320 5.27 -13.83 4.69
C ALA A 320 6.27 -14.54 3.76
N ILE A 321 7.32 -13.84 3.29
CA ILE A 321 8.38 -14.41 2.45
C ILE A 321 9.12 -15.53 3.17
N GLN A 322 9.46 -15.35 4.45
CA GLN A 322 10.18 -16.36 5.23
C GLN A 322 9.39 -17.65 5.49
N THR A 323 8.06 -17.62 5.29
CA THR A 323 7.18 -18.78 5.45
C THR A 323 6.85 -19.51 4.14
N ARG A 324 7.33 -19.01 3.00
CA ARG A 324 7.14 -19.65 1.68
C ARG A 324 8.11 -20.80 1.43
#